data_AF-A0A832GHD6-F1
#
_entry.id   AF-A0A832GHD6-F1
#
_cell.length_a   1.000
_cell.length_b   1.000
_cell.length_c   1.000
_cell.angle_alpha   90.00
_cell.angle_beta   90.00
_cell.angle_gamma   90.00
#
_symmetry.space_group_name_H-M   'P 1'
#
loop_
_entity.id
_entity.type
_entity.pdbx_description
1 polymer ?
#
loop_
_entity_poly.entity_id
_entity_poly.type
_entity_poly.pdbx_seq_one_letter_code
_entity_poly.pdbx_strand_id
1 'polypeptide(L)'
;VCELFDEEQHILRHWEREIAALRPNKNRAGNRVYTERDLRILRVLKVLIREQHKTIAEVRELLANGIPDQLVPIANDTSIEQRYAEKRRSAAMEAKLRGNDDTVVLPRAEAERLLGTLKRIEELLGNTE
;
A
#
# COMPACT_ATOMS: atom_id res chain seq x y z
N VAL A 1 0.77 -10.17 -1.64
CA VAL A 1 2.06 -10.30 -0.90
C VAL A 1 3.19 -9.60 -1.65
N CYS A 2 3.49 -9.95 -2.90
CA CYS A 2 4.49 -9.22 -3.71
C CYS A 2 4.30 -7.70 -3.67
N GLU A 3 3.11 -7.21 -4.05
CA GLU A 3 2.80 -5.76 -4.01
C GLU A 3 2.76 -5.17 -2.60
N LEU A 4 2.39 -5.99 -1.60
CA LEU A 4 2.31 -5.54 -0.21
C LEU A 4 3.71 -5.24 0.34
N PHE A 5 4.66 -6.13 0.06
CA PHE A 5 6.05 -5.98 0.50
C PHE A 5 6.93 -5.28 -0.52
N ASP A 6 6.40 -4.90 -1.68
CA ASP A 6 7.16 -4.35 -2.80
C ASP A 6 8.39 -5.21 -3.16
N GLU A 7 8.15 -6.52 -3.31
CA GLU A 7 9.20 -7.51 -3.63
C GLU A 7 8.76 -8.40 -4.78
N GLU A 8 9.75 -8.83 -5.57
CA GLU A 8 9.49 -9.73 -6.69
C GLU A 8 9.16 -11.16 -6.24
N GLN A 9 8.37 -11.86 -7.04
CA GLN A 9 7.93 -13.22 -6.73
C GLN A 9 9.12 -14.19 -6.56
N HIS A 10 10.17 -14.03 -7.35
CA HIS A 10 11.34 -14.90 -7.29
C HIS A 10 12.17 -14.66 -6.02
N ILE A 11 12.18 -13.43 -5.50
CA ILE A 11 12.82 -13.07 -4.22
C ILE A 11 12.08 -13.72 -3.05
N LEU A 12 10.75 -13.63 -3.02
CA LEU A 12 9.95 -14.30 -1.97
C LEU A 12 10.17 -15.82 -1.98
N ARG A 13 10.22 -16.43 -3.16
CA ARG A 13 10.55 -17.87 -3.32
C ARG A 13 11.96 -18.20 -2.84
N HIS A 14 12.91 -17.29 -3.03
CA HIS A 14 14.26 -17.47 -2.52
C HIS A 14 14.26 -17.43 -0.99
N TRP A 15 13.59 -16.44 -0.37
CA TRP A 15 13.46 -16.36 1.08
C TRP A 15 12.75 -17.57 1.70
N GLU A 16 11.69 -18.08 1.07
CA GLU A 16 11.02 -19.32 1.48
C GLU A 16 11.95 -20.53 1.54
N ARG A 17 12.94 -20.59 0.63
CA ARG A 17 13.91 -21.69 0.59
C ARG A 17 14.95 -21.56 1.68
N GLU A 18 15.42 -20.34 1.93
CA GLU A 18 16.53 -20.09 2.85
C GLU A 18 16.06 -20.00 4.31
N ILE A 19 14.84 -19.53 4.56
CA ILE A 19 14.30 -19.30 5.90
C ILE A 19 13.32 -20.40 6.26
N ALA A 20 13.79 -21.39 7.03
CA ALA A 20 12.99 -22.56 7.39
C ALA A 20 11.69 -22.22 8.15
N ALA A 21 11.63 -21.07 8.85
CA ALA A 21 10.46 -20.59 9.56
C ALA A 21 9.36 -20.02 8.63
N LEU A 22 9.70 -19.64 7.39
CA LEU A 22 8.79 -19.06 6.40
C LEU A 22 8.28 -20.16 5.46
N ARG A 23 7.08 -20.68 5.72
CA ARG A 23 6.53 -21.84 5.00
C ARG A 23 5.08 -21.58 4.58
N PRO A 24 4.86 -20.75 3.55
CA PRO A 24 3.53 -20.50 3.03
C PRO A 24 2.91 -21.80 2.51
N ASN A 25 1.65 -22.03 2.85
CA ASN A 25 0.91 -23.20 2.38
C ASN A 25 0.59 -23.08 0.89
N LYS A 26 0.38 -24.22 0.22
CA LYS A 26 -0.15 -24.23 -1.14
C LYS A 26 -1.66 -24.43 -1.10
N ASN A 27 -2.40 -23.63 -1.86
CA ASN A 27 -3.81 -23.90 -2.10
C ASN A 27 -4.00 -25.02 -3.15
N ARG A 28 -5.25 -25.41 -3.41
CA ARG A 28 -5.59 -26.45 -4.40
C ARG A 28 -5.09 -26.15 -5.82
N ALA A 29 -4.95 -24.87 -6.16
CA ALA A 29 -4.43 -24.41 -7.46
C ALA A 29 -2.90 -24.30 -7.50
N GLY A 30 -2.19 -24.66 -6.42
CA GLY A 30 -0.73 -24.58 -6.34
C GLY A 30 -0.17 -23.19 -6.00
N ASN A 31 -1.02 -22.21 -5.72
CA ASN A 31 -0.61 -20.87 -5.32
C ASN A 31 -0.21 -20.82 -3.85
N ARG A 32 0.81 -20.03 -3.53
CA ARG A 32 1.29 -19.79 -2.17
C ARG A 32 0.32 -18.89 -1.42
N VAL A 33 -0.10 -19.34 -0.24
CA VAL A 33 -0.95 -18.60 0.69
C VAL A 33 -0.13 -18.35 1.94
N TYR A 34 0.19 -17.08 2.16
CA TYR A 34 0.94 -16.62 3.33
C TYR A 34 -0.05 -16.40 4.47
N THR A 35 0.26 -16.97 5.62
CA THR A 35 -0.49 -16.78 6.86
C THR A 35 0.00 -15.53 7.59
N GLU A 36 -0.73 -15.07 8.62
CA GLU A 36 -0.25 -13.94 9.45
C GLU A 36 1.13 -14.22 10.05
N ARG A 37 1.41 -15.46 10.46
CA ARG A 37 2.74 -15.86 10.91
C ARG A 37 3.81 -15.62 9.85
N ASP A 38 3.52 -15.95 8.59
CA ASP A 38 4.45 -15.72 7.49
C ASP A 38 4.65 -14.21 7.24
N LEU A 39 3.58 -13.41 7.31
CA LEU A 39 3.66 -11.96 7.17
C LEU A 39 4.54 -11.33 8.25
N ARG A 40 4.42 -11.78 9.50
CA ARG A 40 5.30 -11.35 10.61
C ARG A 40 6.78 -11.61 10.31
N ILE A 41 7.10 -12.77 9.74
CA ILE A 41 8.47 -13.12 9.35
C ILE A 41 8.93 -12.26 8.16
N LEU A 42 8.06 -12.02 7.18
CA LEU A 42 8.37 -11.19 6.01
C LEU A 42 8.64 -9.72 6.38
N ARG A 43 7.92 -9.15 7.35
CA ARG A 43 8.20 -7.79 7.88
C ARG A 43 9.61 -7.71 8.42
N VAL A 44 10.00 -8.68 9.26
CA VAL A 44 11.35 -8.76 9.82
C VAL A 44 12.40 -8.93 8.72
N LEU A 45 12.19 -9.87 7.78
CA LEU A 45 13.11 -10.10 6.66
C LEU A 45 13.36 -8.83 5.85
N LYS A 46 12.29 -8.09 5.52
CA LYS A 46 12.40 -6.85 4.73
C LYS A 46 13.29 -5.83 5.45
N VAL A 47 13.03 -5.56 6.72
CA VAL A 47 13.83 -4.60 7.51
C VAL A 47 15.29 -5.07 7.62
N LEU A 48 15.52 -6.33 7.98
CA LEU A 48 16.88 -6.84 8.16
C LEU A 48 17.71 -6.82 6.87
N ILE A 49 17.10 -7.19 5.73
CA ILE A 49 17.83 -7.30 4.46
C ILE A 49 17.94 -5.93 3.76
N ARG A 50 16.86 -5.14 3.72
CA ARG A 50 16.81 -3.90 2.94
C ARG A 50 17.31 -2.69 3.71
N GLU A 51 16.96 -2.58 5.00
CA GLU A 51 17.32 -1.41 5.81
C GLU A 51 18.61 -1.64 6.59
N GLN A 52 18.82 -2.86 7.11
CA GLN A 52 20.01 -3.19 7.89
C GLN A 52 21.10 -3.91 7.09
N HIS A 53 20.88 -4.14 5.79
CA HIS A 53 21.83 -4.77 4.87
C HIS A 53 22.41 -6.11 5.35
N LYS A 54 21.65 -6.87 6.16
CA LYS A 54 22.06 -8.19 6.62
C LYS A 54 22.02 -9.19 5.48
N THR A 55 22.93 -10.16 5.55
CA THR A 55 22.95 -11.28 4.63
C THR A 55 21.85 -12.28 4.99
N ILE A 56 21.40 -13.06 4.00
CA ILE A 56 20.38 -14.10 4.22
C ILE A 56 20.88 -15.15 5.21
N ALA A 57 22.17 -15.44 5.25
CA ALA A 57 22.77 -16.37 6.20
C ALA A 57 22.62 -15.89 7.66
N GLU A 58 22.94 -14.63 7.94
CA GLU A 58 22.79 -14.04 9.28
C GLU A 58 21.31 -13.99 9.70
N VAL A 59 20.42 -13.62 8.79
CA VAL A 59 18.97 -13.57 9.10
C VAL A 59 18.42 -14.98 9.36
N ARG A 60 18.89 -15.98 8.62
CA ARG A 60 18.53 -17.38 8.83
C ARG A 60 18.91 -17.85 10.23
N GLU A 61 20.11 -17.53 10.68
CA GLU A 61 20.56 -17.87 12.04
C GLU A 61 19.73 -17.14 13.11
N LEU A 62 19.47 -15.84 12.92
CA LEU A 62 18.64 -15.05 13.84
C LEU A 62 17.21 -15.58 13.97
N LEU A 63 16.64 -16.13 12.89
CA LEU A 63 15.28 -16.66 12.86
C LEU A 63 15.18 -18.17 13.11
N ALA A 64 16.30 -18.85 13.37
CA ALA A 64 16.34 -20.32 13.51
C ALA A 64 15.41 -20.83 14.62
N ASN A 65 15.31 -20.10 15.72
CA ASN A 65 14.46 -20.42 16.87
C ASN A 65 13.14 -19.63 16.90
N GLY A 66 12.74 -19.03 15.78
CA GLY A 66 11.61 -18.10 15.69
C GLY A 66 12.05 -16.64 15.72
N ILE A 67 11.07 -15.73 15.84
CA ILE A 67 11.34 -14.29 15.88
C ILE A 67 11.82 -13.93 17.30
N PRO A 68 13.06 -13.42 17.48
CA PRO A 68 13.55 -12.94 18.76
C PRO A 68 12.69 -11.81 19.32
N ASP A 69 12.59 -11.72 20.65
CA ASP A 69 11.74 -10.72 21.33
C ASP A 69 12.07 -9.29 20.92
N GLN A 70 13.35 -8.97 20.70
CA GLN A 70 13.77 -7.64 20.23
C GLN A 70 13.26 -7.29 18.82
N LEU A 71 12.86 -8.28 18.02
CA LEU A 71 12.32 -8.09 16.67
C LEU A 71 10.78 -8.20 16.63
N VAL A 72 10.13 -8.54 17.75
CA VAL A 72 8.66 -8.61 17.84
C VAL A 72 7.97 -7.29 17.49
N PRO A 73 8.48 -6.10 17.89
CA PRO A 73 7.89 -4.83 17.47
C PRO A 73 7.83 -4.69 15.95
N ILE A 74 8.93 -5.02 15.25
CA ILE A 74 9.01 -5.00 13.78
C ILE A 74 8.05 -6.04 13.18
N ALA A 75 8.02 -7.25 13.75
CA ALA A 75 7.15 -8.31 13.29
C ALA A 75 5.66 -7.95 13.40
N ASN A 76 5.28 -7.08 14.34
CA ASN A 76 3.89 -6.65 14.55
C ASN A 76 3.59 -5.29 13.91
N ASP A 77 4.56 -4.66 13.25
CA ASP A 77 4.35 -3.39 12.56
C ASP A 77 3.51 -3.60 11.29
N THR A 78 2.22 -3.29 11.40
CA THR A 78 1.26 -3.38 10.29
C THR A 78 1.20 -2.12 9.42
N SER A 79 2.16 -1.21 9.55
CA SER A 79 2.16 0.05 8.79
C SER A 79 2.25 -0.18 7.28
N ILE A 80 2.93 -1.25 6.84
CA ILE A 80 3.03 -1.67 5.44
C ILE A 80 1.62 -2.01 4.89
N GLU A 81 0.84 -2.80 5.63
CA GLU A 81 -0.53 -3.18 5.29
C GLU A 81 -1.46 -1.98 5.25
N GLN A 82 -1.34 -1.07 6.23
CA GLN A 82 -2.14 0.17 6.27
C GLN A 82 -1.87 1.03 5.03
N ARG A 83 -0.60 1.29 4.72
CA ARG A 83 -0.20 2.06 3.53
C ARG A 83 -0.67 1.40 2.24
N TYR A 84 -0.57 0.08 2.13
CA TYR A 84 -1.07 -0.66 0.96
C TYR A 84 -2.60 -0.57 0.83
N ALA A 85 -3.33 -0.69 1.93
CA ALA A 85 -4.79 -0.56 1.95
C ALA A 85 -5.23 0.86 1.55
N GLU A 86 -4.53 1.90 2.04
CA GLU A 86 -4.77 3.29 1.66
C GLU A 86 -4.51 3.52 0.17
N LYS A 87 -3.38 3.05 -0.36
CA LYS A 87 -3.04 3.13 -1.79
C LYS A 87 -4.08 2.44 -2.67
N ARG A 88 -4.55 1.27 -2.24
CA ARG A 88 -5.63 0.53 -2.92
C ARG A 88 -6.96 1.29 -2.88
N ARG A 89 -7.27 1.93 -1.75
CA ARG A 89 -8.50 2.72 -1.57
C ARG A 89 -8.47 3.99 -2.40
N SER A 90 -7.36 4.71 -2.44
CA SER A 90 -7.20 5.90 -3.27
C SER A 90 -7.27 5.54 -4.76
N ALA A 91 -6.58 4.50 -5.21
CA ALA A 91 -6.66 4.03 -6.59
C ALA A 91 -8.10 3.62 -6.99
N ALA A 92 -8.83 2.96 -6.10
CA ALA A 92 -10.23 2.62 -6.33
C ALA A 92 -11.16 3.86 -6.38
N MET A 93 -10.91 4.87 -5.53
CA MET A 93 -11.62 6.16 -5.55
C MET A 93 -11.37 6.90 -6.88
N GLU A 94 -10.11 7.01 -7.30
CA GLU A 94 -9.74 7.64 -8.57
C GLU A 94 -10.32 6.91 -9.79
N ALA A 95 -10.37 5.57 -9.77
CA ALA A 95 -10.98 4.80 -10.84
C ALA A 95 -12.49 5.05 -10.93
N LYS A 96 -13.17 5.24 -9.79
CA LYS A 96 -14.59 5.62 -9.75
C LYS A 96 -14.83 7.02 -10.28
N LEU A 97 -13.96 7.98 -9.93
CA LEU A 97 -14.01 9.35 -10.45
C LEU A 97 -13.81 9.37 -11.98
N ARG A 98 -12.81 8.64 -12.50
CA ARG A 98 -12.57 8.52 -13.97
C ARG A 98 -13.71 7.86 -14.74
N GLY A 99 -14.53 7.03 -14.09
CA GLY A 99 -15.71 6.40 -14.69
C GLY A 99 -16.94 7.31 -14.73
N ASN A 100 -16.92 8.41 -13.98
CA ASN A 100 -17.87 9.50 -14.12
C ASN A 100 -17.31 10.42 -15.21
N ASP A 101 -17.96 10.49 -16.38
CA ASP A 101 -17.64 11.46 -17.40
C ASP A 101 -17.90 12.86 -16.81
N ASP A 102 -16.85 13.53 -16.35
CA ASP A 102 -16.89 14.87 -15.73
C ASP A 102 -17.27 15.97 -16.74
N THR A 103 -17.86 15.63 -17.90
CA THR A 103 -18.68 16.58 -18.64
C THR A 103 -19.96 16.87 -17.86
N VAL A 104 -19.87 17.86 -16.95
CA VAL A 104 -21.06 18.56 -16.48
C VAL A 104 -21.63 19.32 -17.69
N VAL A 105 -22.62 18.73 -18.36
CA VAL A 105 -23.40 19.41 -19.40
C VAL A 105 -24.26 20.45 -18.69
N LEU A 106 -23.69 21.64 -18.49
CA LEU A 106 -24.38 22.77 -17.91
C LEU A 106 -25.22 23.47 -19.00
N PRO A 107 -26.55 23.56 -18.85
CA PRO A 107 -27.38 24.30 -19.79
C PRO A 107 -26.88 25.74 -19.91
N ARG A 108 -26.84 26.28 -21.14
CA ARG A 108 -26.32 27.63 -21.41
C ARG A 108 -26.89 28.71 -20.48
N ALA A 109 -28.18 28.65 -20.18
CA ALA A 109 -28.85 29.57 -19.27
C ALA A 109 -28.30 29.52 -17.83
N GLU A 110 -27.85 28.35 -17.38
CA GLU A 110 -27.28 28.18 -16.05
C GLU A 110 -25.83 28.66 -15.98
N ALA A 111 -25.06 28.45 -17.05
CA ALA A 111 -23.74 29.07 -17.21
C ALA A 111 -23.82 30.61 -17.20
N GLU A 112 -24.80 31.18 -17.91
CA GLU A 112 -25.03 32.63 -17.97
C GLU A 112 -25.42 33.21 -16.59
N ARG A 113 -26.23 32.48 -15.80
CA ARG A 113 -26.56 32.86 -14.41
C ARG A 113 -25.35 32.87 -13.49
N LEU A 114 -24.52 31.83 -13.55
CA LEU A 114 -23.30 31.75 -12.74
C LEU A 114 -22.32 32.86 -13.11
N LEU A 115 -22.14 33.15 -14.40
CA LEU A 115 -21.28 34.25 -14.85
C LEU A 115 -21.79 35.61 -14.35
N GLY A 116 -23.11 35.84 -14.38
CA GLY A 116 -23.71 37.05 -13.81
C GLY A 116 -23.48 37.15 -12.30
N THR A 117 -23.55 36.02 -11.59
CA THR A 117 -23.30 35.96 -10.15
C THR A 117 -21.84 36.30 -9.82
N LEU A 118 -20.89 35.77 -10.60
CA LEU A 118 -19.47 36.05 -10.44
C LEU A 118 -19.14 37.52 -10.70
N LYS A 119 -19.69 38.11 -11.78
CA LYS A 119 -19.52 39.55 -12.05
C LYS A 119 -20.08 40.43 -10.93
N ARG A 120 -21.22 40.05 -10.37
CA ARG A 120 -21.81 40.74 -9.21
C ARG A 120 -20.88 40.67 -7.99
N ILE A 121 -20.27 39.52 -7.75
CA ILE A 121 -19.30 39.33 -6.66
C ILE A 121 -18.05 40.18 -6.92
N GLU A 122 -17.53 40.20 -8.14
CA GLU A 122 -16.38 41.04 -8.53
C GLU A 122 -16.68 42.53 -8.34
N GLU A 123 -17.87 43.00 -8.73
CA GLU A 123 -18.32 44.37 -8.49
C GLU A 123 -18.42 44.68 -6.98
N LEU A 124 -18.90 43.74 -6.17
CA LEU A 124 -19.00 43.92 -4.71
C LEU A 124 -17.63 43.93 -4.03
N LEU A 125 -16.66 43.16 -4.54
CA LEU A 125 -15.29 43.11 -4.03
C LEU A 125 -14.41 44.25 -4.59
N GLY A 126 -14.76 44.82 -5.75
CA GLY A 126 -14.06 45.95 -6.38
C GLY A 126 -14.54 47.33 -5.90
N ASN A 127 -15.71 47.41 -5.24
CA ASN A 127 -16.26 48.64 -4.66
C ASN A 127 -15.80 48.88 -3.20
N THR A 128 -14.77 48.16 -2.73
CA THR A 128 -14.14 48.37 -1.42
C THR A 128 -12.82 49.13 -1.54
N GLU A 129 -12.88 50.35 -2.08
CA GLU A 129 -11.89 51.42 -1.86
C GLU A 129 -12.58 52.67 -1.29
#